data_AF-A0A8S3DXY5-F1
#
_entry.id   AF-A0A8S3DXY5-F1
#
_cell.length_a   1.000
_cell.length_b   1.000
_cell.length_c   1.000
_cell.angle_alpha   90.00
_cell.angle_beta   90.00
_cell.angle_gamma   90.00
#
_symmetry.space_group_name_H-M   'P 1'
#
loop_
_entity.id
_entity.type
_entity.pdbx_description
1 polymer ?
#
loop_
_entity_poly.entity_id
_entity_poly.type
_entity_poly.pdbx_seq_one_letter_code
_entity_poly.pdbx_strand_id
1 'polypeptide(L)' 'NNRIQRWWPGSTYGVTMAAAVLSNPRGMAFDPYGNLVVADYSNHRMVLFPVTCRK' A
#
# COMPACT_ATOMS: atom_id res chain seq x y z
N ASN A 1 3.57 9.57 8.29
CA ASN A 1 4.54 8.87 7.42
C ASN A 1 3.81 8.28 6.24
N ASN A 2 3.98 8.87 5.05
CA ASN A 2 3.31 8.51 3.79
C ASN A 2 3.74 7.11 3.29
N ARG A 3 3.46 6.06 4.07
CA ARG A 3 3.90 4.71 3.79
C ARG A 3 2.81 3.67 3.97
N ILE A 4 2.87 2.63 3.15
CA ILE A 4 2.13 1.38 3.31
C ILE A 4 3.08 0.34 3.90
N GLN A 5 2.62 -0.30 4.98
CA GLN A 5 3.34 -1.42 5.58
C GLN A 5 2.45 -2.66 5.63
N ARG A 6 3.06 -3.81 5.33
CA ARG A 6 2.46 -5.12 5.51
C ARG A 6 3.00 -5.76 6.78
N TRP A 7 2.09 -6.29 7.59
CA TRP A 7 2.41 -7.04 8.82
C TRP A 7 1.88 -8.47 8.68
N TRP A 8 2.70 -9.43 9.10
CA TRP A 8 2.27 -10.83 9.22
C TRP A 8 1.77 -11.10 10.64
N PRO A 9 0.81 -12.02 10.83
CA PRO A 9 0.40 -12.45 12.17
C PRO A 9 1.62 -12.90 12.98
N GLY A 10 1.83 -12.31 14.16
CA GLY A 10 2.97 -12.62 15.04
C GLY A 10 4.29 -11.91 14.70
N SER A 11 4.36 -11.08 13.66
CA SER A 11 5.57 -10.30 13.35
C SER A 11 5.77 -9.13 14.32
N THR A 12 7.03 -8.89 14.72
CA THR A 12 7.44 -7.70 15.49
C THR A 12 7.89 -6.53 14.60
N TYR A 13 8.01 -6.74 13.28
CA TYR A 13 8.37 -5.69 12.33
C TYR A 13 7.49 -5.74 11.06
N GLY A 14 7.17 -4.57 10.51
CA GLY A 14 6.39 -4.44 9.28
C GLY A 14 7.28 -4.24 8.05
N VAL A 15 6.94 -4.90 6.94
CA VAL A 15 7.62 -4.70 5.65
C VAL A 15 7.03 -3.46 4.99
N THR A 16 7.89 -2.51 4.64
CA THR A 16 7.47 -1.30 3.91
C THR A 16 7.33 -1.63 2.43
N MET A 17 6.09 -1.59 1.94
CA MET A 17 5.77 -1.86 0.53
C MET A 17 5.91 -0.61 -0.33
N ALA A 18 5.65 0.56 0.25
CA ALA A 18 5.81 1.85 -0.40
C ALA A 18 5.92 2.93 0.64
N ALA A 19 7.10 3.56 0.79
CA ALA A 19 7.29 4.72 1.68
C ALA A 19 7.71 6.00 0.95
N ALA A 20 8.29 5.89 -0.25
CA ALA A 20 8.87 7.03 -0.97
C ALA A 20 8.01 7.54 -2.14
N VAL A 21 6.88 6.89 -2.42
CA VAL A 21 6.01 7.20 -3.58
C VAL A 21 4.67 7.83 -3.21
N LEU A 22 4.26 7.86 -1.94
CA LEU A 22 2.96 8.39 -1.55
C LEU A 22 3.07 9.82 -0.99
N SER A 23 2.04 10.63 -1.23
CA SER A 23 1.91 12.01 -0.76
C SER A 23 0.50 12.25 -0.24
N ASN A 24 0.36 12.34 1.09
CA ASN A 24 -0.91 12.53 1.79
C ASN A 24 -2.03 11.55 1.37
N PRO A 25 -1.79 10.22 1.37
CA PRO A 25 -2.83 9.28 0.96
C PRO A 25 -4.03 9.37 1.90
N ARG A 26 -5.24 9.41 1.34
CA ARG A 26 -6.49 9.60 2.12
C ARG A 26 -7.36 8.36 2.24
N GLY A 27 -7.11 7.33 1.44
CA GLY A 27 -7.93 6.13 1.44
C GLY A 27 -7.23 4.92 0.81
N MET A 28 -7.68 3.73 1.21
CA MET A 28 -7.21 2.45 0.70
C MET A 28 -8.35 1.42 0.63
N ALA A 29 -8.35 0.57 -0.39
CA ALA A 29 -9.32 -0.50 -0.57
C ALA A 29 -8.70 -1.68 -1.34
N PHE A 30 -9.26 -2.87 -1.20
CA PHE A 30 -8.88 -4.03 -1.99
C PHE A 30 -9.80 -4.17 -3.21
N ASP A 31 -9.22 -4.50 -4.37
CA ASP A 31 -10.00 -4.91 -5.54
C ASP A 31 -10.42 -6.40 -5.44
N PRO A 32 -11.32 -6.89 -6.31
CA PRO A 32 -11.73 -8.30 -6.31
C PRO A 32 -10.61 -9.31 -6.61
N TYR A 33 -9.49 -8.86 -7.17
CA TYR A 33 -8.30 -9.66 -7.44
C TYR A 33 -7.32 -9.65 -6.25
N GLY A 34 -7.67 -8.94 -5.17
CA GLY A 34 -6.89 -8.81 -3.95
C GLY A 34 -5.85 -7.69 -3.98
N ASN A 35 -5.68 -6.95 -5.07
CA ASN A 35 -4.72 -5.86 -5.13
C ASN A 35 -5.14 -4.71 -4.22
N LEU A 36 -4.16 -4.06 -3.59
CA LEU A 36 -4.42 -2.90 -2.74
C LEU A 36 -4.39 -1.62 -3.60
N VAL A 37 -5.51 -0.92 -3.67
CA VAL A 37 -5.64 0.38 -4.31
C VAL A 37 -5.56 1.48 -3.26
N VAL A 38 -4.73 2.49 -3.50
CA VAL A 38 -4.54 3.63 -2.60
C VAL A 38 -4.79 4.94 -3.32
N ALA A 39 -5.59 5.82 -2.70
CA ALA A 39 -5.84 7.17 -3.17
C ALA A 39 -4.73 8.10 -2.69
N ASP A 40 -3.77 8.36 -3.57
CA ASP A 40 -2.60 9.21 -3.33
C ASP A 40 -2.95 10.68 -3.62
N TYR A 41 -3.62 11.30 -2.65
CA TYR A 41 -4.38 12.53 -2.81
C TYR A 41 -3.55 13.71 -3.32
N SER A 42 -2.41 14.00 -2.69
CA SER A 42 -1.61 15.17 -3.08
C SER A 42 -0.86 14.95 -4.41
N ASN A 43 -0.75 13.70 -4.86
CA ASN A 43 -0.21 13.37 -6.18
C ASN A 43 -1.31 13.23 -7.25
N HIS A 44 -2.58 13.48 -6.90
CA HIS A 44 -3.74 13.38 -7.79
C HIS A 44 -3.82 12.06 -8.58
N ARG A 45 -3.47 10.94 -7.93
CA ARG A 45 -3.43 9.62 -8.59
C ARG A 45 -3.99 8.52 -7.71
N MET A 46 -4.30 7.40 -8.35
CA MET A 46 -4.52 6.12 -7.67
C MET A 46 -3.29 5.24 -7.89
N VAL A 47 -2.82 4.60 -6.82
CA VAL A 47 -1.70 3.67 -6.88
C VAL A 47 -2.22 2.28 -6.61
N LEU A 48 -1.98 1.36 -7.55
CA LEU A 48 -2.31 -0.04 -7.41
C LEU A 48 -1.08 -0.82 -6.96
N PHE A 49 -1.20 -1.53 -5.86
CA PHE A 49 -0.20 -2.43 -5.32
C PHE A 49 -0.66 -3.86 -5.55
N PRO A 50 -0.04 -4.57 -6.50
CA PRO A 50 -0.41 -5.94 -6.79
C PRO A 50 -0.20 -6.84 -5.57
N VAL A 51 -1.11 -7.79 -5.35
CA VAL A 51 -0.81 -8.96 -4.51
C VAL A 51 0.00 -9.94 -5.35
N THR A 52 1.17 -9.49 -5.80
CA THR A 52 2.14 -10.41 -6.38
C THR A 52 2.89 -11.06 -5.24
N CYS A 53 2.78 -12.38 -5.14
CA CYS A 53 3.86 -13.19 -4.63
C CYS A 53 5.07 -12.91 -5.54
N ARG A 54 5.99 -12.04 -5.13
CA ARG A 54 7.32 -12.07 -5.72
C ARG A 54 7.96 -13.33 -5.17
N LYS A 55 8.10 -14.34 -6.04
CA LYS A 55 9.06 -15.42 -5.78
C LYS A 55 10.45 -14.82 -5.60
#